data_AF-A0A1N6HCM9-F1
#
_entry.id   AF-A0A1N6HCM9-F1
#
_cell.length_a   1.000
_cell.length_b   1.000
_cell.length_c   1.000
_cell.angle_alpha   90.00
_cell.angle_beta   90.00
_cell.angle_gamma   90.00
#
_symmetry.space_group_name_H-M   'P 1'
#
loop_
_entity.id
_entity.type
_entity.pdbx_description
1 polymer ?
#
loop_
_entity_poly.entity_id
_entity_poly.type
_entity_poly.pdbx_seq_one_letter_code
_entity_poly.pdbx_strand_id
1 'polypeptide(L)'
;MLVNPTQKIFENQDLKTAIRIVWKISAVLSILILLVLFFVDDNQLLSISPTCYYQKIGKECFLCGSTRAFIEIKHLNFENAFNLNPFSISIFGLLLLNSIVFLNFIKNIKTKL
;
A
#
# COMPACT_ATOMS: atom_id res chain seq x y z
N MET A 1 -33.36 -1.25 28.76
CA MET A 1 -33.06 -1.55 27.34
C MET A 1 -31.57 -1.86 27.25
N LEU A 2 -31.21 -3.11 26.96
CA LEU A 2 -29.81 -3.51 26.75
C LEU A 2 -29.41 -3.08 25.34
N VAL A 3 -28.70 -1.95 25.23
CA VAL A 3 -28.17 -1.48 23.95
C VAL A 3 -27.04 -2.42 23.54
N ASN A 4 -27.19 -3.09 22.40
CA ASN A 4 -26.19 -3.99 21.85
C ASN A 4 -24.90 -3.20 21.51
N PRO A 5 -23.74 -3.52 22.11
CA PRO A 5 -22.51 -2.73 21.95
C PRO A 5 -22.02 -2.61 20.50
N THR A 6 -22.36 -3.59 19.65
CA THR A 6 -22.01 -3.57 18.22
C THR A 6 -22.77 -2.50 17.42
N GLN A 7 -24.02 -2.19 17.80
CA GLN A 7 -24.84 -1.18 17.12
C GLN A 7 -24.28 0.24 17.34
N LYS A 8 -23.62 0.47 18.47
CA LYS A 8 -23.02 1.77 18.84
C LYS A 8 -21.80 2.15 17.99
N ILE A 9 -21.09 1.17 17.43
CA ILE A 9 -19.86 1.40 16.64
C ILE A 9 -20.20 1.92 15.24
N PHE A 10 -21.20 1.33 14.57
CA PHE A 10 -21.58 1.71 13.21
C PHE A 10 -22.40 3.00 13.14
N GLU A 11 -22.95 3.50 14.25
CA GLU A 11 -23.65 4.78 14.31
C GLU A 11 -22.73 5.95 14.68
N ASN A 12 -21.51 5.67 15.15
CA ASN A 12 -20.57 6.68 15.60
C ASN A 12 -20.00 7.49 14.42
N GLN A 13 -20.40 8.77 14.33
CA GLN A 13 -19.98 9.67 13.25
C GLN A 13 -18.50 10.04 13.33
N ASP A 14 -17.94 10.14 14.54
CA ASP A 14 -16.53 10.43 14.74
C ASP A 14 -15.67 9.28 14.24
N LEU A 15 -16.06 8.03 14.53
CA LEU A 15 -15.37 6.84 14.03
C LEU A 15 -15.42 6.76 12.49
N LYS A 16 -16.59 7.01 11.89
CA LYS A 16 -16.72 7.05 10.41
C LYS A 16 -15.80 8.10 9.80
N THR A 17 -15.73 9.27 10.44
CA THR A 17 -14.87 10.37 10.00
C THR A 17 -13.40 9.98 10.13
N ALA A 18 -12.99 9.40 11.25
CA ALA A 18 -11.64 8.92 11.48
C ALA A 18 -11.22 7.85 10.45
N ILE A 19 -12.04 6.83 10.21
CA ILE A 19 -11.78 5.79 9.20
C ILE A 19 -11.62 6.42 7.81
N ARG A 20 -12.47 7.38 7.45
CA ARG A 20 -12.39 8.08 6.17
C ARG A 20 -11.09 8.89 6.05
N ILE A 21 -10.65 9.56 7.12
CA ILE A 21 -9.38 10.29 7.14
C ILE A 21 -8.21 9.32 6.94
N VAL A 22 -8.17 8.23 7.71
CA VAL A 22 -7.11 7.22 7.61
C VAL A 22 -7.05 6.64 6.21
N TRP A 23 -8.19 6.31 5.60
CA TRP A 23 -8.26 5.81 4.24
C TRP A 23 -7.72 6.82 3.21
N LYS A 24 -8.06 8.11 3.34
CA LYS A 24 -7.51 9.15 2.45
C LYS A 24 -6.00 9.27 2.57
N ILE A 25 -5.47 9.24 3.79
CA ILE A 25 -4.02 9.27 4.03
C ILE A 25 -3.34 8.06 3.40
N SER A 26 -3.88 6.85 3.63
CA SER A 26 -3.31 5.62 3.06
C SER A 26 -3.37 5.60 1.53
N ALA A 27 -4.43 6.16 0.93
CA ALA A 27 -4.53 6.31 -0.52
C ALA A 27 -3.50 7.27 -1.10
N VAL A 28 -3.28 8.43 -0.48
CA VAL A 28 -2.23 9.36 -0.88
C VAL A 28 -0.84 8.72 -0.78
N LEU A 29 -0.56 8.01 0.32
CA LEU A 29 0.70 7.26 0.48
C LEU A 29 0.85 6.17 -0.59
N SER A 30 -0.24 5.47 -0.93
CA SER A 30 -0.22 4.43 -1.98
C SER A 30 0.20 5.02 -3.32
N ILE A 31 -0.38 6.17 -3.69
CA ILE A 31 -0.04 6.90 -4.91
C ILE A 31 1.42 7.34 -4.87
N LEU A 32 1.90 7.92 -3.76
CA LEU A 32 3.28 8.36 -3.64
C LEU A 32 4.28 7.20 -3.79
N ILE A 33 4.01 6.04 -3.18
CA ILE A 33 4.85 4.84 -3.33
C ILE A 33 4.91 4.41 -4.79
N LEU A 34 3.76 4.36 -5.48
CA LEU A 34 3.71 4.00 -6.90
C LEU A 34 4.44 5.02 -7.77
N LEU A 35 4.27 6.32 -7.51
CA LEU A 35 5.00 7.37 -8.22
C LEU A 35 6.51 7.22 -8.04
N VAL A 36 6.98 7.02 -6.82
CA VAL A 36 8.41 6.78 -6.56
C VAL A 36 8.90 5.55 -7.34
N LEU A 37 8.17 4.44 -7.29
CA LEU A 37 8.55 3.21 -8.00
C LEU A 37 8.67 3.40 -9.52
N PHE A 38 7.70 4.07 -10.14
CA PHE A 38 7.64 4.21 -11.59
C PHE A 38 8.51 5.35 -12.15
N PHE A 39 8.79 6.40 -11.37
CA PHE A 39 9.51 7.59 -11.84
C PHE A 39 10.96 7.69 -11.34
N VAL A 40 11.36 6.95 -10.31
CA VAL A 40 12.76 6.89 -9.85
C VAL A 40 13.50 5.74 -10.53
N ASP A 41 14.78 5.95 -10.82
CA ASP A 41 15.67 4.92 -11.37
C ASP A 41 15.87 3.77 -10.38
N ASP A 42 15.94 2.54 -10.90
CA ASP A 42 16.00 1.34 -10.06
C ASP A 42 17.28 1.30 -9.22
N ASN A 43 18.42 1.73 -9.75
CA ASN A 43 19.68 1.74 -9.01
C ASN A 43 19.63 2.77 -7.88
N GLN A 44 19.03 3.93 -8.13
CA GLN A 44 18.81 4.93 -7.08
C GLN A 44 17.91 4.38 -5.98
N LEU A 45 16.80 3.73 -6.35
CA LEU A 45 15.86 3.14 -5.41
C LEU A 45 16.54 2.07 -4.52
N LEU A 46 17.38 1.23 -5.13
CA LEU A 46 18.12 0.20 -4.42
C LEU A 46 19.25 0.77 -3.55
N SER A 47 19.90 1.86 -3.97
CA SER A 47 20.98 2.49 -3.21
C SER A 47 20.51 3.13 -1.90
N ILE A 48 19.26 3.61 -1.87
CA ILE A 48 18.65 4.25 -0.69
C ILE A 48 17.94 3.21 0.19
N SER A 49 17.59 2.05 -0.37
CA SER A 49 16.93 0.98 0.36
C SER A 49 17.87 0.39 1.42
N PRO A 50 17.54 0.47 2.73
CA PRO A 50 18.40 -0.07 3.77
C PRO A 50 18.48 -1.60 3.68
N THR A 51 19.65 -2.14 4.01
CA THR A 51 19.80 -3.59 4.14
C THR A 51 18.97 -4.09 5.34
N CYS A 52 18.10 -5.05 5.10
CA CYS A 52 17.22 -5.67 6.10
C CYS A 52 18.06 -6.30 7.23
N TYR A 53 17.85 -5.89 8.49
CA TYR A 53 18.63 -6.42 9.63
C TYR A 53 18.50 -7.94 9.76
N TYR A 54 17.30 -8.48 9.56
CA TYR A 54 17.04 -9.92 9.61
C TYR A 54 17.85 -10.69 8.56
N GLN A 55 17.94 -10.16 7.34
CA GLN A 55 18.81 -10.73 6.30
C GLN A 55 20.28 -10.73 6.72
N LYS A 56 20.75 -9.65 7.38
CA LYS A 56 22.14 -9.56 7.87
C LYS A 56 22.48 -10.64 8.91
N ILE A 57 21.51 -11.05 9.73
CA ILE A 57 21.68 -12.09 10.74
C ILE A 57 21.20 -13.47 10.27
N GLY A 58 20.98 -13.66 8.96
CA GLY A 58 20.57 -14.93 8.37
C GLY A 58 19.18 -15.41 8.78
N LYS A 59 18.30 -14.50 9.23
CA LYS A 59 16.92 -14.82 9.61
C LYS A 59 15.94 -14.46 8.51
N GLU A 60 14.88 -15.25 8.41
CA GLU A 60 13.76 -14.97 7.52
C GLU A 60 12.96 -13.76 8.02
N CYS A 61 12.54 -12.91 7.07
CA CYS A 61 11.61 -11.82 7.33
C CYS A 61 10.66 -11.70 6.14
N PHE A 62 9.37 -11.72 6.45
CA PHE A 62 8.28 -11.76 5.47
C PHE A 62 8.23 -10.53 4.54
N LEU A 63 8.90 -9.42 4.89
CA LEU A 63 9.00 -8.19 4.08
C LEU A 63 10.39 -7.91 3.53
N CYS A 64 11.40 -8.74 3.84
CA CYS A 64 12.70 -8.57 3.18
C CYS A 64 12.49 -8.76 1.67
N GLY A 65 13.25 -8.00 0.86
CA GLY A 65 13.17 -8.08 -0.60
C GLY A 65 12.00 -7.35 -1.26
N SER A 66 11.09 -6.73 -0.49
CA SER A 66 9.89 -6.03 -1.03
C SER A 66 10.23 -4.97 -2.08
N THR A 67 11.21 -4.09 -1.84
CA THR A 67 11.62 -3.08 -2.83
C THR A 67 12.11 -3.71 -4.14
N ARG A 68 12.90 -4.80 -4.07
CA ARG A 68 13.36 -5.52 -5.26
C ARG A 68 12.19 -6.20 -5.97
N ALA A 69 11.29 -6.83 -5.22
CA ALA A 69 10.09 -7.44 -5.78
C ALA A 69 9.19 -6.41 -6.49
N PHE A 70 9.05 -5.19 -5.95
CA PHE A 70 8.30 -4.11 -6.60
C PHE A 70 8.97 -3.66 -7.91
N ILE A 71 10.30 -3.61 -7.96
CA ILE A 71 11.04 -3.33 -9.20
C ILE A 71 10.80 -4.44 -10.23
N GLU A 72 10.85 -5.71 -9.83
CA GLU A 72 10.52 -6.83 -10.74
C GLU A 72 9.08 -6.76 -11.25
N ILE A 73 8.11 -6.39 -10.38
CA ILE A 73 6.71 -6.17 -10.78
C ILE A 73 6.60 -5.02 -11.79
N LYS A 74 7.33 -3.91 -11.59
CA LYS A 74 7.41 -2.80 -12.55
C LYS A 74 7.89 -3.27 -13.93
N HIS A 75 8.80 -4.25 -13.98
CA HIS A 75 9.29 -4.88 -15.21
C HIS A 75 8.48 -6.09 -15.69
N LEU A 76 7.31 -6.33 -15.09
CA LEU A 76 6.42 -7.46 -15.41
C LEU A 76 7.04 -8.85 -15.16
N ASN A 77 8.11 -8.92 -14.36
CA ASN A 77 8.75 -10.17 -13.96
C ASN A 77 8.16 -10.73 -12.66
N PHE A 78 6.93 -11.25 -12.76
CA PHE A 78 6.19 -11.73 -11.58
C PHE A 78 6.79 -12.99 -10.94
N GLU A 79 7.48 -13.83 -11.72
CA GLU A 79 8.15 -15.02 -11.19
C GLU A 79 9.27 -14.63 -10.24
N ASN A 80 10.16 -13.73 -10.68
CA ASN A 80 11.24 -13.26 -9.82
C ASN A 80 10.72 -12.43 -8.64
N ALA A 81 9.67 -11.62 -8.85
CA ALA A 81 9.01 -10.90 -7.77
C ALA A 81 8.47 -11.86 -6.68
N PHE A 82 7.86 -12.98 -7.09
CA PHE A 82 7.36 -14.00 -6.18
C PHE A 82 8.51 -14.66 -5.40
N ASN A 83 9.62 -14.99 -6.07
CA ASN A 83 10.80 -15.57 -5.44
C ASN A 83 11.47 -14.62 -4.43
N LEU A 84 11.46 -13.32 -4.72
CA LEU A 84 11.98 -12.30 -3.82
C LEU A 84 11.08 -12.06 -2.61
N ASN A 85 9.77 -11.92 -2.83
CA ASN A 85 8.77 -11.69 -1.80
C ASN A 85 7.35 -12.03 -2.30
N PRO A 86 6.77 -13.18 -1.92
CA PRO A 86 5.45 -13.60 -2.39
C PRO A 86 4.32 -12.62 -2.06
N PHE A 87 4.40 -11.94 -0.92
CA PHE A 87 3.38 -10.98 -0.48
C PHE A 87 3.38 -9.69 -1.30
N SER A 88 4.50 -9.38 -1.97
CA SER A 88 4.66 -8.12 -2.67
C SER A 88 3.70 -7.97 -3.85
N ILE A 89 3.33 -9.08 -4.52
CA ILE A 89 2.33 -9.05 -5.59
C ILE A 89 0.97 -8.60 -5.05
N SER A 90 0.53 -9.19 -3.93
CA SER A 90 -0.73 -8.84 -3.28
C SER A 90 -0.72 -7.40 -2.75
N ILE A 91 0.36 -6.98 -2.09
CA ILE A 91 0.49 -5.61 -1.58
C ILE A 91 0.48 -4.60 -2.72
N PHE A 92 1.22 -4.87 -3.80
CA PHE A 92 1.23 -4.00 -4.98
C PHE A 92 -0.18 -3.86 -5.59
N GLY A 93 -0.91 -4.97 -5.72
CA GLY A 93 -2.30 -4.96 -6.16
C GLY A 93 -3.22 -4.11 -5.26
N LEU A 94 -3.05 -4.21 -3.93
CA LEU A 94 -3.80 -3.38 -2.98
C LEU A 94 -3.48 -1.89 -3.11
N LEU A 95 -2.20 -1.53 -3.30
CA LEU A 95 -1.79 -0.14 -3.51
C LEU A 95 -2.40 0.43 -4.79
N LEU A 96 -2.36 -0.33 -5.90
CA LEU A 96 -2.99 0.05 -7.16
C LEU A 96 -4.50 0.22 -7.01
N LEU A 97 -5.18 -0.79 -6.45
CA LEU A 97 -6.63 -0.75 -6.26
C LEU A 97 -7.04 0.43 -5.38
N ASN A 98 -6.37 0.63 -4.25
CA ASN A 98 -6.65 1.74 -3.34
C ASN A 98 -6.47 3.11 -4.05
N SER A 99 -5.42 3.24 -4.87
CA SER A 99 -5.16 4.44 -5.66
C SER A 99 -6.26 4.70 -6.69
N ILE A 100 -6.69 3.68 -7.44
CA ILE A 100 -7.77 3.78 -8.43
C ILE A 100 -9.10 4.17 -7.77
N VAL A 101 -9.45 3.50 -6.65
CA VAL A 101 -10.69 3.81 -5.90
C VAL A 101 -10.66 5.25 -5.40
N PHE A 102 -9.53 5.72 -4.90
CA PHE A 102 -9.40 7.10 -4.42
C PHE A 102 -9.50 8.13 -5.55
N LEU A 103 -8.86 7.91 -6.69
CA LEU A 103 -8.99 8.80 -7.86
C LEU A 103 -10.43 8.88 -8.36
N ASN A 104 -11.14 7.75 -8.42
CA ASN A 104 -12.56 7.70 -8.76
C ASN A 104 -13.42 8.44 -7.73
N PHE A 105 -13.11 8.32 -6.44
CA PHE A 105 -13.78 9.05 -5.37
C PHE A 105 -13.62 10.58 -5.53
N ILE A 106 -12.40 11.06 -5.79
CA ILE A 106 -12.14 12.49 -6.02
C ILE A 106 -12.85 12.99 -7.28
N LYS A 107 -12.81 12.22 -8.38
CA LYS A 107 -13.54 12.55 -9.62
C LYS A 107 -15.04 12.70 -9.34
N ASN A 108 -15.64 11.77 -8.61
CA ASN A 108 -17.06 11.81 -8.27
C ASN A 108 -17.43 13.00 -7.37
N ILE A 109 -16.54 13.46 -6.49
CA ILE A 109 -16.77 14.70 -5.72
C ILE A 109 -16.79 15.91 -6.66
N LYS A 110 -15.81 15.99 -7.58
CA LYS A 110 -15.71 17.12 -8.52
C LYS A 110 -16.91 17.23 -9.46
N THR A 111 -17.46 16.10 -9.92
CA THR A 111 -18.65 16.09 -10.81
C THR A 111 -19.94 16.51 -10.10
N LYS A 112 -19.98 16.46 -8.76
CA LYS A 112 -21.17 16.86 -7.97
C LYS A 112 -21.16 18.33 -7.54
N LEU A 113 -20.06 19.04 -7.78
CA LEU A 113 -19.85 20.45 -7.43
C LEU A 113 -20.09 21.33 -8.65
#